data_AF-A0A8X8XN87-F1
#
_entry.id   AF-A0A8X8XN87-F1
#
_cell.length_a   1.000
_cell.length_b   1.000
_cell.length_c   1.000
_cell.angle_alpha   90.00
_cell.angle_beta   90.00
_cell.angle_gamma   90.00
#
_symmetry.space_group_name_H-M   'P 1'
#
loop_
_entity.id
_entity.type
_entity.pdbx_description
1 polymer ?
#
loop_
_entity_poly.entity_id
_entity_poly.type
_entity_poly.pdbx_seq_one_letter_code
_entity_poly.pdbx_strand_id
1 'polypeptide(L)'
;MESFWKPNGVPDVSHFSLAFCFVFIFFAARAFLDRFIFRRLAVRLVTRGTGQSKWSKETSTKIAKCAESMWKFAYYGTVEFCVLAANYQEPWFTDVKEYFTGWPDQELK
;
A
#
# COMPACT_ATOMS: atom_id res chain seq x y z
N MET A 1 10.33 3.40 25.58
CA MET A 1 10.21 2.42 24.47
C MET A 1 11.11 2.86 23.32
N GLU A 2 11.96 2.00 22.77
CA GLU A 2 12.82 2.34 21.63
C GLU A 2 12.86 1.18 20.63
N SER A 3 11.79 1.06 19.86
CA SER A 3 11.77 0.27 18.63
C SER A 3 10.79 0.90 17.65
N PHE A 4 11.37 1.29 16.53
CA PHE A 4 10.94 0.97 15.18
C PHE A 4 12.28 0.90 14.41
N TRP A 5 13.03 -0.18 14.63
CA TRP A 5 14.22 -0.61 13.86
C TRP A 5 15.46 0.32 13.80
N LYS A 6 15.93 0.83 14.95
CA LYS A 6 17.12 1.70 15.18
C LYS A 6 18.32 1.51 14.20
N PRO A 7 18.87 2.61 13.65
CA PRO A 7 20.18 3.06 14.13
C PRO A 7 20.21 4.55 14.51
N ASN A 8 20.83 4.85 15.66
CA ASN A 8 20.94 6.17 16.30
C ASN A 8 21.90 7.14 15.55
N GLY A 9 21.67 7.38 14.26
CA GLY A 9 22.44 8.33 13.45
C GLY A 9 21.71 9.66 13.29
N VAL A 10 22.45 10.77 13.42
CA VAL A 10 22.01 12.10 12.98
C VAL A 10 21.54 12.03 11.52
N PRO A 11 20.45 12.70 11.12
CA PRO A 11 19.94 12.61 9.76
C PRO A 11 21.01 13.06 8.75
N ASP A 12 21.56 12.09 8.03
CA ASP A 12 22.51 12.29 6.94
C ASP A 12 21.82 12.67 5.62
N VAL A 13 22.53 13.36 4.74
CA VAL A 13 22.06 13.79 3.42
C VAL A 13 21.55 12.60 2.58
N SER A 14 22.08 11.40 2.82
CA SER A 14 21.64 10.15 2.20
C SER A 14 20.14 9.84 2.42
N HIS A 15 19.55 10.23 3.56
CA HIS A 15 18.12 10.00 3.81
C HIS A 15 17.21 10.86 2.91
N PHE A 16 17.67 12.06 2.54
CA PHE A 16 16.95 12.90 1.58
C PHE A 16 17.00 12.29 0.17
N SER A 17 18.15 11.76 -0.23
CA SER A 17 18.28 11.05 -1.52
C SER A 17 17.34 9.86 -1.59
N LEU A 18 17.20 9.09 -0.51
CA LEU A 18 16.26 7.98 -0.43
C LEU A 18 14.80 8.43 -0.63
N ALA A 19 14.40 9.56 -0.04
CA ALA A 19 13.06 10.12 -0.21
C ALA A 19 12.80 10.52 -1.67
N PHE A 20 13.77 11.16 -2.35
CA PHE A 20 13.66 11.46 -3.77
C PHE A 20 13.55 10.20 -4.62
N CYS A 21 14.42 9.21 -4.38
CA CYS A 21 14.33 7.92 -5.06
C CYS A 21 12.96 7.27 -4.86
N PHE A 22 12.42 7.30 -3.64
CA PHE A 22 11.10 6.76 -3.33
C PHE A 22 9.99 7.45 -4.14
N VAL A 23 10.01 8.78 -4.28
CA VAL A 23 9.02 9.51 -5.08
C VAL A 23 9.07 9.09 -6.56
N PHE A 24 10.27 9.00 -7.15
CA PHE A 24 10.42 8.58 -8.55
C PHE A 24 10.01 7.13 -8.77
N ILE A 25 10.43 6.22 -7.89
CA ILE A 25 10.07 4.80 -7.94
C ILE A 25 8.56 4.64 -7.77
N PHE A 26 7.94 5.35 -6.83
CA PHE A 26 6.50 5.29 -6.61
C PHE A 26 5.74 5.77 -7.85
N PHE A 27 6.17 6.87 -8.47
CA PHE A 27 5.56 7.37 -9.69
C PHE A 27 5.71 6.37 -10.86
N ALA A 28 6.90 5.79 -11.03
CA ALA A 28 7.16 4.78 -12.05
C ALA A 28 6.33 3.50 -11.80
N ALA A 29 6.28 3.02 -10.56
CA ALA A 29 5.50 1.86 -10.16
C ALA A 29 4.00 2.10 -10.39
N ARG A 30 3.49 3.29 -10.04
CA ARG A 30 2.12 3.72 -10.32
C ARG A 30 1.81 3.63 -11.81
N ALA A 31 2.65 4.24 -12.66
CA ALA A 31 2.45 4.23 -14.10
C ALA A 31 2.52 2.81 -14.69
N PHE A 32 3.45 1.99 -14.19
CA PHE A 32 3.62 0.60 -14.61
C PHE A 32 2.41 -0.28 -14.23
N LEU A 33 2.01 -0.24 -12.95
CA LEU A 33 0.86 -0.99 -12.43
C LEU A 33 -0.43 -0.60 -13.17
N ASP A 34 -0.67 0.69 -13.36
CA ASP A 34 -1.87 1.19 -14.04
C ASP A 34 -1.94 0.73 -15.50
N ARG A 35 -0.83 0.89 -16.24
CA ARG A 35 -0.80 0.62 -17.68
C ARG A 35 -0.75 -0.87 -18.02
N PHE A 36 0.01 -1.66 -17.26
CA PHE A 36 0.26 -3.07 -17.58
C PHE A 36 -0.62 -4.05 -16.81
N ILE A 37 -0.89 -3.77 -15.53
CA ILE A 37 -1.56 -4.72 -14.65
C ILE A 37 -3.03 -4.37 -14.53
N PHE A 38 -3.39 -3.22 -13.96
CA PHE A 38 -4.79 -2.87 -13.70
C PHE A 38 -5.60 -2.76 -14.97
N ARG A 39 -5.09 -2.10 -16.03
CA ARG A 39 -5.82 -2.02 -17.29
C ARG A 39 -6.06 -3.39 -17.93
N ARG A 40 -5.06 -4.29 -17.92
CA ARG A 40 -5.21 -5.64 -18.49
C ARG A 40 -6.15 -6.50 -17.65
N LEU A 41 -6.06 -6.42 -16.32
CA LEU A 41 -6.93 -7.12 -15.41
C LEU A 41 -8.37 -6.61 -15.50
N ALA A 42 -8.59 -5.30 -15.59
CA ALA A 42 -9.90 -4.70 -15.76
C ALA A 42 -10.56 -5.14 -17.07
N VAL A 43 -9.82 -5.17 -18.19
CA VAL A 43 -10.32 -5.74 -19.46
C VAL A 43 -10.69 -7.20 -19.28
N ARG A 44 -9.80 -8.02 -18.68
CA ARG A 44 -10.09 -9.44 -18.45
C ARG A 44 -11.31 -9.65 -17.56
N LEU A 45 -11.43 -8.92 -16.45
CA LEU A 45 -12.53 -9.06 -15.49
C LEU A 45 -13.87 -8.66 -16.10
N VAL A 46 -13.91 -7.53 -16.83
CA VAL A 46 -15.15 -7.05 -17.46
C VAL A 46 -15.57 -7.95 -18.63
N THR A 47 -14.61 -8.43 -19.44
CA THR A 47 -14.91 -9.25 -20.63
C THR A 47 -15.14 -10.74 -20.31
N ARG A 48 -14.60 -11.28 -19.19
CA ARG A 48 -14.71 -12.71 -18.82
C ARG A 48 -16.16 -13.20 -18.61
N GLY A 49 -17.12 -12.31 -18.36
CA GLY A 49 -18.54 -12.66 -18.23
C GLY A 49 -19.45 -12.15 -19.36
N THR A 50 -18.93 -11.31 -20.26
CA THR A 50 -19.70 -10.73 -21.36
C THR A 50 -19.06 -11.18 -22.68
N GLY A 51 -19.52 -12.33 -23.19
CA GLY A 51 -19.05 -12.89 -24.46
C GLY A 51 -18.97 -11.81 -25.53
N GLN A 52 -17.75 -11.47 -25.93
CA GLN A 52 -17.38 -10.39 -26.86
C GLN A 52 -18.43 -9.28 -26.98
N SER A 53 -18.83 -8.68 -25.84
CA SER A 53 -19.76 -7.56 -25.88
C SER A 53 -19.08 -6.44 -26.67
N LYS A 54 -19.78 -5.97 -27.72
CA LYS A 54 -19.38 -4.85 -28.59
C LYS A 54 -18.65 -3.82 -27.73
N TRP A 55 -17.43 -3.46 -28.13
CA TRP A 55 -16.66 -2.38 -27.51
C TRP A 55 -17.47 -1.08 -27.57
N SER A 56 -18.29 -0.86 -26.56
CA SER A 56 -19.13 0.31 -26.41
C SER A 56 -18.45 1.31 -25.49
N LYS A 57 -18.88 2.57 -25.56
CA LYS A 57 -18.44 3.63 -24.65
C LYS A 57 -18.73 3.29 -23.18
N GLU A 58 -19.74 2.45 -22.92
CA GLU A 58 -20.05 1.96 -21.58
C GLU A 58 -19.02 0.95 -21.09
N THR A 59 -18.57 0.03 -21.95
CA THR A 59 -17.55 -0.97 -21.60
C THR A 59 -16.21 -0.30 -21.30
N SER A 60 -15.79 0.71 -22.07
CA SER A 60 -14.55 1.47 -21.78
C SER A 60 -14.65 2.23 -20.46
N THR A 61 -15.82 2.81 -20.16
CA THR A 61 -16.07 3.51 -18.89
C THR A 61 -16.02 2.54 -17.70
N LYS A 62 -16.60 1.34 -17.84
CA LYS A 62 -16.54 0.28 -16.82
C LYS A 62 -15.10 -0.19 -16.56
N ILE A 63 -14.31 -0.35 -17.63
CA ILE A 63 -12.88 -0.70 -17.51
C ILE A 63 -12.10 0.37 -16.76
N ALA A 64 -12.32 1.66 -17.08
CA ALA A 64 -11.66 2.76 -16.39
C ALA A 64 -12.01 2.79 -14.88
N LYS A 65 -13.30 2.66 -14.55
CA LYS A 65 -13.76 2.59 -13.15
C LYS A 65 -13.20 1.38 -12.40
N CYS A 66 -13.14 0.22 -13.05
CA CYS A 66 -12.56 -0.99 -12.49
C CYS A 66 -11.07 -0.80 -12.22
N ALA A 67 -10.30 -0.28 -13.17
CA ALA A 67 -8.88 0.01 -12.99
C ALA A 67 -8.64 1.03 -11.85
N GLU A 68 -9.47 2.07 -11.74
CA GLU A 68 -9.39 3.04 -10.64
C GLU A 68 -9.66 2.39 -9.27
N SER A 69 -10.66 1.52 -9.19
CA SER A 69 -10.95 0.75 -7.96
C SER A 69 -9.81 -0.20 -7.59
N MET A 70 -9.18 -0.85 -8.57
CA MET A 70 -8.03 -1.72 -8.33
C MET A 70 -6.82 -0.95 -7.80
N TRP A 71 -6.56 0.25 -8.32
CA TRP A 71 -5.51 1.11 -7.77
C TRP A 71 -5.81 1.49 -6.32
N LYS A 72 -7.04 1.89 -6.01
CA LYS A 72 -7.45 2.22 -4.63
C LYS A 72 -7.23 1.03 -3.70
N PHE A 73 -7.67 -0.15 -4.11
CA PHE A 73 -7.47 -1.38 -3.34
C PHE A 73 -5.98 -1.66 -3.10
N ALA A 74 -5.15 -1.59 -4.15
CA ALA A 74 -3.71 -1.79 -4.02
C ALA A 74 -3.07 -0.76 -3.08
N TYR A 75 -3.48 0.51 -3.16
CA TYR A 75 -2.98 1.57 -2.28
C TYR A 75 -3.35 1.32 -0.82
N TYR A 76 -4.63 1.17 -0.49
CA TYR A 76 -5.08 0.96 0.89
C TYR A 76 -4.56 -0.36 1.45
N GLY A 77 -4.58 -1.44 0.66
CA GLY A 77 -4.04 -2.73 1.07
C GLY A 77 -2.53 -2.70 1.31
N THR A 78 -1.77 -1.91 0.52
CA THR A 78 -0.34 -1.74 0.77
C THR A 78 -0.09 -0.94 2.04
N VAL A 79 -0.85 0.14 2.28
CA VAL A 79 -0.76 0.92 3.51
C VAL A 79 -1.05 0.04 4.72
N GLU A 80 -2.15 -0.72 4.69
CA GLU A 80 -2.51 -1.62 5.77
C GLU A 80 -1.46 -2.72 5.97
N PHE A 81 -0.94 -3.30 4.90
CA PHE A 81 0.16 -4.26 4.96
C PHE A 81 1.43 -3.65 5.57
N CYS A 82 1.81 -2.42 5.20
CA CYS A 82 2.97 -1.73 5.76
C CYS A 82 2.78 -1.44 7.25
N VAL A 83 1.60 -0.97 7.65
CA VAL A 83 1.25 -0.77 9.06
C VAL A 83 1.35 -2.10 9.79
N LEU A 84 0.74 -3.16 9.27
CA LEU A 84 0.79 -4.47 9.90
C LEU A 84 2.23 -4.97 10.02
N ALA A 85 3.03 -4.88 8.95
CA ALA A 85 4.42 -5.32 8.95
C ALA A 85 5.30 -4.54 9.92
N ALA A 86 5.12 -3.21 10.01
CA ALA A 86 5.88 -2.37 10.94
C ALA A 86 5.55 -2.70 12.40
N ASN A 87 4.27 -2.93 12.71
CA ASN A 87 3.83 -3.24 14.06
C ASN A 87 4.03 -4.72 14.42
N TYR A 88 4.05 -5.64 13.45
CA TYR A 88 4.19 -7.07 13.70
C TYR A 88 5.46 -7.43 14.46
N GLN A 89 6.53 -6.68 14.22
CA GLN A 89 7.80 -6.93 14.87
C GLN A 89 7.88 -6.33 16.28
N GLU A 90 6.84 -5.61 16.71
CA GLU A 90 6.76 -5.04 18.03
C GLU A 90 6.12 -6.03 19.03
N PRO A 91 6.69 -6.14 20.25
CA PRO A 91 6.27 -7.15 21.23
C PRO A 91 4.82 -6.92 21.73
N TRP A 92 4.43 -5.65 21.92
CA TRP A 92 3.09 -5.22 22.31
C TRP A 92 1.99 -5.46 21.26
N PHE A 93 2.35 -5.72 20.00
CA PHE A 93 1.37 -6.02 18.95
C PHE A 93 0.84 -7.47 19.05
N THR A 94 1.64 -8.36 19.65
CA THR A 94 1.33 -9.80 19.75
C THR A 94 0.92 -10.22 21.17
N ASP A 95 1.50 -9.59 22.21
CA ASP A 95 1.14 -9.87 23.61
C ASP A 95 0.27 -8.75 24.22
N VAL A 96 -0.95 -9.12 24.62
CA VAL A 96 -1.92 -8.24 25.29
C VAL A 96 -1.40 -7.73 26.65
N LYS A 97 -0.51 -8.48 27.31
CA LYS A 97 0.10 -8.03 28.57
C LYS A 97 1.08 -6.88 28.32
N GLU A 98 1.88 -7.01 27.27
CA GLU A 98 2.85 -5.99 26.87
C GLU A 98 2.19 -4.81 26.16
N TYR A 99 0.94 -4.96 25.70
CA TYR A 99 0.13 -3.84 25.19
C TYR A 99 0.01 -2.70 26.21
N PHE A 100 -0.28 -3.02 27.48
CA PHE A 100 -0.46 -2.01 28.53
C PHE A 100 0.85 -1.47 29.12
N THR A 101 1.93 -2.25 29.04
CA THR A 101 3.25 -1.87 29.58
C THR A 101 4.16 -1.23 28.52
N GLY A 102 3.93 -1.53 27.24
CA GLY A 102 4.79 -1.15 26.12
C GLY A 102 4.29 0.08 25.36
N TRP A 103 2.98 0.16 25.05
CA TRP A 103 2.40 1.30 24.31
C TRP A 103 2.27 2.52 25.24
N PRO A 104 2.66 3.74 24.79
CA PRO A 104 3.34 4.73 25.61
C PRO A 104 2.57 5.04 26.90
N ASP A 105 3.15 4.54 28.01
CA ASP A 105 2.80 4.81 29.41
C ASP A 105 1.30 4.92 29.70
N GLN A 106 0.51 3.95 29.21
CA GLN A 106 -0.89 3.79 29.64
C GLN A 106 -1.00 3.08 31.00
N GLU A 107 -0.07 3.31 31.90
CA GLU A 107 -0.25 2.89 33.29
C GLU A 107 -1.44 3.66 33.86
N LEU A 108 -2.55 2.95 34.11
CA LEU A 108 -3.64 3.48 34.91
C LEU A 108 -3.11 3.73 36.32
N LYS A 109 -2.82 4.99 36.63
CA LYS A 109 -2.46 5.42 37.98
C LYS A 109 -3.65 5.44 38.93
#